data_AF-A0AAD1SG66-F1
#
_entry.id   AF-A0AAD1SG66-F1
#
_cell.length_a   1.000
_cell.length_b   1.000
_cell.length_c   1.000
_cell.angle_alpha   90.00
_cell.angle_beta   90.00
_cell.angle_gamma   90.00
#
_symmetry.space_group_name_H-M   'P 1'
#
loop_
_entity.id
_entity.type
_entity.pdbx_description
1 polymer ?
#
loop_
_entity_poly.entity_id
_entity_poly.type
_entity_poly.pdbx_seq_one_letter_code
_entity_poly.pdbx_strand_id
1 'polypeptide(L)' 'MPPDYAGVSFYADLSAKTMSRRRDFINITKCLRNNKVPYRWVFPKKILAQQISDENG' A
#
# COMPACT_ATOMS: atom_id res chain seq x y z
N MET A 1 -4.51 -14.38 -13.29
CA MET A 1 -5.10 -15.05 -12.11
C MET A 1 -5.99 -16.17 -12.64
N PRO A 2 -6.00 -17.39 -12.06
CA PRO A 2 -6.84 -18.48 -12.56
C PRO A 2 -8.33 -18.08 -12.54
N PRO A 3 -9.16 -18.56 -13.49
CA PRO A 3 -10.57 -18.16 -13.61
C PRO A 3 -11.39 -18.38 -12.34
N ASP A 4 -11.03 -19.39 -11.56
CA ASP A 4 -11.73 -19.81 -10.33
C ASP A 4 -11.66 -18.79 -9.19
N TYR A 5 -10.79 -17.78 -9.29
CA TYR A 5 -10.62 -16.76 -8.26
C TYR A 5 -11.21 -15.39 -8.64
N ALA A 6 -11.98 -15.30 -9.72
CA ALA A 6 -12.55 -14.04 -10.20
C ALA A 6 -13.45 -13.31 -9.18
N GLY A 7 -13.95 -14.02 -8.15
CA GLY A 7 -14.75 -13.45 -7.06
C GLY A 7 -14.01 -13.22 -5.73
N VAL A 8 -12.72 -13.54 -5.64
CA VAL A 8 -11.99 -13.45 -4.35
C VAL A 8 -11.49 -12.03 -4.13
N SER A 9 -12.07 -11.36 -3.13
CA SER A 9 -11.62 -10.06 -2.67
C SER A 9 -10.47 -10.20 -1.67
N PHE A 10 -9.32 -9.58 -1.98
CA PHE A 10 -8.19 -9.50 -1.04
C PHE A 10 -8.36 -8.29 -0.12
N TYR A 11 -8.60 -8.57 1.16
CA TYR A 11 -8.67 -7.53 2.18
C TYR A 11 -7.30 -7.30 2.82
N ALA A 12 -7.07 -6.07 3.27
CA ALA A 12 -5.87 -5.75 4.04
C ALA A 12 -5.96 -6.41 5.43
N ASP A 13 -4.83 -6.94 5.92
CA ASP A 13 -4.71 -7.34 7.32
C ASP A 13 -4.76 -6.10 8.23
N LEU A 14 -5.81 -6.02 9.03
CA LEU A 14 -6.09 -4.95 10.01
C LEU A 14 -5.89 -5.42 11.46
N SER A 15 -5.22 -6.57 11.67
CA SER A 15 -4.89 -7.03 13.01
C SER A 15 -4.14 -5.96 13.81
N ALA A 16 -4.36 -5.91 15.13
CA ALA A 16 -3.71 -4.93 16.00
C ALA A 16 -2.17 -4.95 15.87
N LYS A 17 -1.60 -6.14 15.67
CA LYS A 17 -0.17 -6.36 15.43
C LYS A 17 0.31 -5.68 14.13
N THR A 18 -0.44 -5.83 13.04
CA THR A 18 -0.13 -5.22 11.75
C THR A 18 -0.33 -3.72 11.79
N MET A 19 -1.40 -3.25 12.41
CA MET A 19 -1.67 -1.81 12.58
C MET A 19 -0.62 -1.13 13.46
N SER A 20 -0.17 -1.78 14.54
CA SER A 20 0.92 -1.26 15.38
C SER A 20 2.20 -1.07 14.57
N ARG A 21 2.59 -2.05 13.74
CA ARG A 21 3.77 -1.96 12.87
C ARG A 21 3.63 -0.90 11.78
N ARG A 22 2.42 -0.62 11.28
CA ARG A 22 2.20 0.48 10.32
C ARG A 22 2.49 1.84 10.94
N ARG A 23 2.32 2.01 12.25
CA ARG A 23 2.64 3.26 12.95
C ARG A 23 4.14 3.59 12.88
N ASP A 24 5.02 2.58 12.81
CA ASP A 24 6.47 2.79 12.68
C ASP A 24 6.82 3.57 11.39
N PHE A 25 5.97 3.49 10.36
CA PHE A 25 6.15 4.17 9.08
C PHE A 25 5.38 5.50 9.00
N ILE A 26 4.91 6.05 10.12
CA ILE A 26 4.12 7.30 10.13
C ILE A 26 4.88 8.46 9.46
N ASN A 27 6.18 8.57 9.71
CA ASN A 27 7.00 9.63 9.11
C ASN A 27 7.15 9.46 7.60
N ILE A 28 7.33 8.21 7.14
CA ILE A 28 7.45 7.87 5.71
C ILE A 28 6.12 8.14 5.00
N THR A 29 5.02 7.61 5.53
CA THR A 29 3.68 7.80 4.94
C THR A 29 3.23 9.25 4.93
N LYS A 30 3.60 10.03 5.96
CA LYS A 30 3.37 11.48 6.00
C LYS A 30 4.19 12.19 4.91
N CYS A 31 5.46 11.85 4.75
CA CYS A 31 6.29 12.40 3.67
C CYS A 31 5.72 12.09 2.29
N LEU A 32 5.35 10.83 2.02
CA LEU A 32 4.73 10.42 0.76
C LEU A 32 3.42 11.17 0.49
N ARG A 33 2.56 11.29 1.52
CA ARG A 33 1.29 12.03 1.41
C ARG A 33 1.50 13.51 1.12
N ASN A 34 2.46 14.15 1.80
CA ASN A 34 2.77 15.57 1.61
C ASN A 34 3.31 15.84 0.20
N ASN A 35 4.11 14.92 -0.34
CA ASN A 35 4.67 15.01 -1.69
C ASN A 35 3.73 14.47 -2.78
N LYS A 36 2.47 14.14 -2.44
CA LYS A 36 1.47 13.57 -3.36
C LYS A 36 1.97 12.30 -4.07
N VAL A 37 2.87 11.55 -3.45
CA VAL A 37 3.38 10.28 -4.01
C VAL A 37 2.37 9.18 -3.68
N PRO A 38 1.73 8.56 -4.69
CA PRO A 38 0.82 7.45 -4.45
C PRO A 38 1.57 6.28 -3.84
N TYR A 39 1.00 5.64 -2.83
CA TYR A 39 1.58 4.47 -2.20
C TYR A 39 0.51 3.46 -1.77
N ARG A 40 0.90 2.18 -1.73
CA ARG A 40 0.02 1.09 -1.28
C ARG A 40 0.71 0.24 -0.21
N TRP A 41 -0.09 -0.21 0.75
CA TRP A 41 0.33 -1.21 1.72
C TRP A 41 0.29 -2.61 1.13
N VAL A 42 1.38 -3.35 1.30
CA VAL A 42 1.54 -4.73 0.87
C VAL A 42 1.86 -5.61 2.07
N PHE A 43 1.25 -6.79 2.14
CA PHE A 43 1.53 -7.79 3.18
C PHE A 43 2.97 -8.32 3.03
N PRO A 44 3.66 -8.69 4.14
CA PRO A 44 3.23 -8.55 5.54
C PRO A 44 3.43 -7.16 6.14
N LYS A 45 4.29 -6.32 5.56
CA LYS A 45 4.51 -4.91 5.97
C LYS A 45 5.48 -4.19 5.03
N LYS A 46 5.05 -3.93 3.80
CA LYS A 46 5.83 -3.13 2.84
C LYS A 46 4.99 -1.95 2.35
N ILE A 47 5.61 -0.81 2.17
CA ILE A 47 5.03 0.31 1.43
C ILE A 47 5.63 0.24 0.04
N LEU A 48 4.79 0.14 -0.97
CA LEU A 48 5.20 0.28 -2.36
C LEU A 48 4.79 1.69 -2.82
N ALA A 49 5.78 2.56 -3.04
CA ALA A 49 5.56 3.83 -3.69
C ALA A 49 5.35 3.57 -5.19
N GLN A 50 4.27 4.13 -5.74
CA GLN A 50 4.00 4.07 -7.17
C GLN A 50 4.72 5.24 -7.84
N GLN A 51 5.49 4.95 -8.88
CA GLN A 51 5.99 5.98 -9.76
C GLN A 51 4.79 6.53 -10.53
N ILE A 52 4.65 7.85 -10.54
CA ILE A 52 3.75 8.51 -11.50
C ILE A 52 4.50 8.40 -12.81
N SER A 53 4.15 7.41 -13.64
CA SER A 53 4.58 7.42 -15.02
C SER A 53 3.89 8.61 -15.67
N ASP A 54 4.63 9.69 -15.92
CA ASP A 54 4.18 10.77 -16.79
C ASP A 54 4.11 10.21 -18.22
N GLU A 55 3.00 9.53 -18.54
CA GLU A 55 2.66 9.06 -19.89
C GLU A 55 1.93 10.15 -20.70
N ASN A 56 2.40 11.40 -20.58
CA ASN A 56 2.05 12.49 -21.49
C ASN A 56 3.32 13.26 -21.88
N GLY A 57 4.03 12.74 -22.88
CA GLY A 57 5.07 13.42 -23.64
C GLY A 57 4.86 13.13 -25.11
#